data_AF-A0A3D3LSC8-F1
#
_entry.id   AF-A0A3D3LSC8-F1
#
_cell.length_a   1.000
_cell.length_b   1.000
_cell.length_c   1.000
_cell.angle_alpha   90.00
_cell.angle_beta   90.00
_cell.angle_gamma   90.00
#
_symmetry.space_group_name_H-M   'P 1'
#
loop_
_entity.id
_entity.type
_entity.pdbx_description
1 polymer ?
#
loop_
_entity_poly.entity_id
_entity_poly.type
_entity_poly.pdbx_seq_one_letter_code
_entity_poly.pdbx_strand_id
1 'polypeptide(L)' 'NGLVQIDTFKKVKCPFCESDNTNLQTPFGPTLCRAIHYCNNCKQAFEQFKPV' A
#
# COMPACT_ATOMS: atom_id res chain seq x y z
N ASN A 1 -3.43 2.25 31.75
CA ASN A 1 -2.52 2.99 30.84
C ASN A 1 -1.78 1.99 29.98
N GLY A 2 -2.27 1.70 28.77
CA GLY A 2 -1.68 0.68 27.91
C GLY A 2 -2.33 0.67 26.53
N LEU A 3 -2.26 1.81 25.83
CA LEU A 3 -2.63 1.87 24.42
C LEU A 3 -1.49 1.24 23.63
N VAL A 4 -1.65 -0.03 23.26
CA VAL A 4 -0.79 -0.68 22.28
C VAL A 4 -1.05 0.03 20.94
N GLN A 5 -0.11 0.89 20.53
CA GLN A 5 -0.14 1.56 19.23
C GLN A 5 0.10 0.53 18.12
N ILE A 6 -0.98 -0.06 17.60
CA ILE A 6 -0.94 -0.90 16.40
C ILE A 6 -1.08 0.02 15.17
N ASP A 7 -0.13 0.93 15.01
CA ASP A 7 -0.01 1.82 13.85
C ASP A 7 0.85 1.16 12.77
N THR A 8 0.37 0.15 12.06
CA THR A 8 1.05 -0.26 10.79
C THR A 8 0.20 -0.97 9.74
N PHE A 9 -1.13 -0.91 9.77
CA PHE A 9 -1.88 -1.07 8.52
C PHE A 9 -1.82 0.25 7.77
N LYS A 10 -0.65 0.55 7.18
CA LYS A 10 -0.43 1.72 6.33
C LYS A 10 -1.32 1.52 5.09
N LYS A 11 -2.59 1.90 5.19
CA LYS A 11 -3.52 1.91 4.07
C LYS A 11 -2.91 2.84 3.04
N VAL A 12 -2.48 2.25 1.93
CA VAL A 12 -1.81 2.99 0.89
C VAL A 12 -2.87 3.76 0.12
N LYS A 13 -2.73 5.08 0.04
CA LYS A 13 -3.57 5.90 -0.81
C LYS A 13 -3.14 5.77 -2.27
N CYS A 14 -4.11 5.62 -3.16
CA CYS A 14 -3.86 5.61 -4.58
C CYS A 14 -3.37 7.00 -5.03
N PRO A 15 -2.21 7.13 -5.71
CA PRO A 15 -1.69 8.41 -6.17
C PRO A 15 -2.51 9.05 -7.31
N PHE A 16 -3.33 8.26 -8.00
CA PHE A 16 -4.23 8.73 -9.06
C PHE A 16 -5.60 9.14 -8.52
N CYS A 17 -6.08 8.31 -7.60
CA CYS A 17 -7.34 8.30 -6.90
C CYS A 17 -7.57 9.21 -5.70
N GLU A 18 -6.51 9.30 -4.92
CA GLU A 18 -6.49 9.56 -3.48
C GLU A 18 -7.34 8.59 -2.62
N SER A 19 -7.90 7.54 -3.24
CA SER A 19 -8.69 6.52 -2.55
C SER A 19 -7.82 5.62 -1.66
N ASP A 20 -8.31 5.32 -0.47
CA ASP A 20 -7.74 4.33 0.46
C ASP A 20 -8.12 2.88 0.10
N ASN A 21 -8.94 2.67 -0.94
CA ASN A 21 -9.36 1.34 -1.39
C ASN A 21 -8.31 0.71 -2.32
N THR A 22 -7.14 0.42 -1.75
CA THR A 22 -6.04 -0.24 -2.46
C THR A 22 -5.74 -1.59 -1.82
N ASN A 23 -5.41 -2.57 -2.65
CA ASN A 23 -5.02 -3.91 -2.24
C ASN A 23 -3.58 -4.19 -2.66
N LEU A 24 -2.80 -4.80 -1.76
CA LEU A 24 -1.47 -5.27 -2.07
C LEU A 24 -1.58 -6.53 -2.94
N GLN A 25 -1.11 -6.47 -4.18
CA GLN A 25 -1.14 -7.60 -5.12
C GLN A 25 0.03 -8.57 -4.88
N THR A 26 1.25 -8.03 -4.81
CA THR A 26 2.43 -8.83 -4.48
C THR A 26 3.32 -8.07 -3.49
N PRO A 27 3.67 -8.70 -2.35
CA PRO A 27 4.67 -8.15 -1.43
C PRO A 27 6.11 -8.25 -1.97
N PHE A 28 6.30 -8.92 -3.11
CA PHE A 28 7.60 -9.17 -3.74
C PHE A 28 7.52 -8.84 -5.24
N GLY A 29 7.95 -7.63 -5.63
CA GLY A 29 8.44 -7.42 -6.99
C GLY A 29 9.75 -8.21 -7.23
N PRO A 30 10.37 -8.13 -8.42
CA PRO A 30 11.70 -8.71 -8.69
C PRO A 30 12.82 -8.12 -7.81
N THR A 31 12.50 -7.12 -6.99
CA THR A 31 13.41 -6.46 -6.04
C THR A 31 12.67 -6.26 -4.71
N LEU A 32 13.32 -6.59 -3.58
CA LEU A 32 12.73 -6.56 -2.23
C LEU A 32 12.17 -5.20 -1.79
N CYS A 33 12.51 -4.12 -2.51
CA CYS A 33 12.17 -2.74 -2.16
C CYS A 33 10.85 -2.24 -2.78
N ARG A 34 10.21 -3.02 -3.66
CA ARG A 34 8.99 -2.59 -4.38
C ARG A 34 7.81 -3.49 -4.03
N ALA A 35 6.69 -2.86 -3.66
CA ALA A 35 5.39 -3.50 -3.48
C ALA A 35 4.43 -3.00 -4.56
N ILE A 36 3.68 -3.90 -5.20
CA ILE A 36 2.67 -3.52 -6.19
C ILE A 36 1.30 -3.48 -5.52
N HIS A 37 0.64 -2.34 -5.59
CA HIS A 37 -0.72 -2.12 -5.11
C HIS A 37 -1.68 -1.95 -6.28
N TYR A 38 -2.93 -2.36 -6.09
CA TYR A 38 -4.02 -2.18 -7.05
C TYR A 38 -5.14 -1.39 -6.40
N CYS A 39 -5.56 -0.30 -7.03
CA CYS A 39 -6.67 0.51 -6.58
C CYS A 39 -7.99 -0.03 -7.13
N ASN A 40 -8.93 -0.40 -6.26
CA ASN A 40 -10.25 -0.88 -6.68
C ASN A 40 -11.17 0.25 -7.18
N ASN A 41 -10.84 1.51 -6.86
CA ASN A 41 -11.66 2.67 -7.23
C ASN A 41 -11.37 3.14 -8.66
N CYS A 42 -10.11 3.44 -9.00
CA CYS A 42 -9.72 3.79 -10.38
C CYS A 42 -9.28 2.59 -11.22
N LYS A 43 -9.23 1.38 -10.64
CA LYS A 43 -8.83 0.13 -11.31
C LYS A 43 -7.41 0.17 -11.88
N GLN A 44 -6.52 0.95 -11.26
CA GLN A 44 -5.12 1.09 -11.67
C GLN A 44 -4.16 0.44 -10.68
N ALA A 45 -3.13 -0.22 -11.21
CA ALA A 45 -1.98 -0.69 -10.45
C ALA A 45 -0.95 0.43 -10.27
N PHE A 46 -0.26 0.44 -9.14
CA PHE A 46 0.83 1.37 -8.85
C PHE A 46 1.87 0.73 -7.94
N GLU A 47 3.13 1.15 -8.10
CA GLU A 47 4.23 0.68 -7.27
C GLU A 47 4.41 1.62 -6.07
N GLN A 48 4.52 1.05 -4.87
CA GLN A 48 4.94 1.77 -3.68
C GLN A 48 6.32 1.28 -3.23
N PHE A 49 7.22 2.22 -2.99
CA PHE A 49 8.48 1.95 -2.32
C PHE A 49 8.22 1.66 -0.85
N LYS A 50 8.76 0.54 -0.35
CA LYS A 50 8.76 0.29 1.08
C LYS A 50 9.59 1.40 1.74
N PRO A 51 9.09 2.08 2.79
CA PRO A 51 9.94 2.96 3.58
C PRO A 51 11.07 2.11 4.15
N VAL A 52 12.32 2.55 3.93
CA VAL A 52 13.53 1.98 4.56
C VAL A 52 13.63 2.38 6.01
#